data_AF-K0EQ52-F1
#
_entry.id   AF-K0EQ52-F1
#
_cell.length_a   1.000
_cell.length_b   1.000
_cell.length_c   1.000
_cell.angle_alpha   90.00
_cell.angle_beta   90.00
_cell.angle_gamma   90.00
#
_symmetry.space_group_name_H-M   'P 1'
#
loop_
_entity.id
_entity.type
_entity.pdbx_description
1 polymer ?
#
loop_
_entity_poly.entity_id
_entity_poly.type
_entity_poly.pdbx_seq_one_letter_code
_entity_poly.pdbx_strand_id
1 'polypeptide(L)'
;MDATLIGLILGLTYITAGIIVCKIYYRKRHGVPLKVINGGPALFFTPAYYLAWVWPLAFVLPNLKDPTPCTHVAHIEARARINAAAEMYEAERRRR
;
A
#
# COMPACT_ATOMS: atom_id res chain seq x y z
N MET A 1 6.77 -9.50 -32.03
CA MET A 1 6.18 -8.56 -31.07
C MET A 1 6.76 -7.19 -31.40
N ASP A 2 5.94 -6.24 -31.84
CA ASP A 2 6.44 -4.90 -32.20
C ASP A 2 6.86 -4.11 -30.94
N ALA A 3 7.67 -3.07 -31.15
CA ALA A 3 8.19 -2.23 -30.06
C ALA A 3 7.08 -1.56 -29.23
N THR A 4 5.93 -1.26 -29.87
CA THR A 4 4.78 -0.67 -29.20
C THR A 4 4.19 -1.64 -28.18
N LEU A 5 3.96 -2.89 -28.55
CA LEU A 5 3.44 -3.92 -27.66
C LEU A 5 4.41 -4.21 -26.49
N ILE A 6 5.72 -4.25 -26.76
CA ILE A 6 6.74 -4.37 -25.71
C ILE A 6 6.62 -3.19 -24.73
N GLY A 7 6.54 -1.96 -25.25
CA GLY A 7 6.38 -0.76 -24.44
C GLY A 7 5.11 -0.79 -23.57
N LEU A 8 3.98 -1.24 -24.11
CA LEU A 8 2.72 -1.38 -23.38
C LEU A 8 2.83 -2.40 -22.24
N ILE A 9 3.43 -3.57 -22.49
CA ILE A 9 3.61 -4.59 -21.47
C ILE A 9 4.51 -4.09 -20.34
N LEU A 10 5.62 -3.44 -20.68
CA LEU A 10 6.54 -2.87 -19.69
C LEU A 10 5.86 -1.76 -18.88
N GLY A 11 5.10 -0.88 -19.53
CA GLY A 11 4.33 0.17 -18.86
C GLY A 11 3.28 -0.39 -17.90
N LEU A 12 2.50 -1.38 -18.32
CA LEU A 12 1.50 -2.04 -17.47
C LEU A 12 2.15 -2.77 -16.29
N THR A 13 3.27 -3.44 -16.52
CA THR A 13 4.03 -4.12 -15.47
C THR A 13 4.56 -3.12 -14.45
N TYR A 14 5.11 -1.99 -14.92
CA TYR A 14 5.61 -0.92 -14.07
C TYR A 14 4.50 -0.32 -13.19
N ILE A 15 3.34 -0.01 -13.78
CA ILE A 15 2.20 0.52 -13.05
C ILE A 15 1.69 -0.49 -12.01
N THR A 16 1.55 -1.75 -12.40
CA THR A 16 1.07 -2.81 -11.50
C THR A 16 2.02 -3.02 -10.32
N ALA A 17 3.32 -3.08 -10.58
CA ALA A 17 4.35 -3.16 -9.54
C ALA A 17 4.30 -1.93 -8.61
N GLY A 18 4.17 -0.72 -9.19
CA GLY A 18 4.02 0.51 -8.43
C GLY A 18 2.82 0.51 -7.48
N ILE A 19 1.66 0.04 -7.94
CA ILE A 19 0.46 -0.10 -7.10
C ILE A 19 0.70 -1.06 -5.94
N ILE A 20 1.35 -2.20 -6.18
CA ILE A 20 1.68 -3.18 -5.15
C ILE A 20 2.61 -2.57 -4.10
N VAL A 21 3.69 -1.93 -4.53
CA VAL A 21 4.65 -1.28 -3.65
C VAL A 21 3.98 -0.18 -2.82
N CYS A 22 3.06 0.58 -3.40
CA CYS A 22 2.31 1.60 -2.68
C CYS A 22 1.39 1.02 -1.61
N LYS A 23 0.70 -0.08 -1.92
CA LYS A 23 -0.13 -0.78 -0.92
C LYS A 23 0.73 -1.29 0.24
N ILE A 24 1.91 -1.83 -0.05
CA ILE A 24 2.86 -2.30 0.96
C ILE A 24 3.37 -1.13 1.81
N TYR A 25 3.87 -0.08 1.15
CA TYR A 25 4.35 1.13 1.82
C TYR A 25 3.27 1.74 2.72
N TYR A 26 2.06 1.91 2.19
CA TYR A 26 0.95 2.48 2.95
C TYR A 26 0.63 1.61 4.16
N ARG A 27 0.62 0.27 3.99
CA ARG A 27 0.42 -0.64 5.11
C ARG A 27 1.55 -0.55 6.15
N LYS A 28 2.81 -0.41 5.75
CA LYS A 28 3.93 -0.19 6.68
C LYS A 28 3.82 1.15 7.41
N ARG A 29 3.55 2.24 6.67
CA ARG A 29 3.48 3.61 7.19
C ARG A 29 2.26 3.82 8.10
N HIS A 30 1.10 3.26 7.75
CA HIS A 30 -0.16 3.56 8.43
C HIS A 30 -0.71 2.38 9.25
N GLY A 31 -0.23 1.15 9.03
CA GLY A 31 -0.71 -0.08 9.67
C GLY A 31 -2.12 -0.49 9.27
N VAL A 32 -2.70 0.15 8.25
CA VAL A 32 -4.06 -0.10 7.75
C VAL A 32 -4.01 -0.37 6.24
N PRO A 33 -4.94 -1.17 5.70
CA PRO A 33 -4.99 -1.43 4.26
C PRO A 33 -5.39 -0.16 3.50
N LEU A 34 -4.68 0.13 2.42
CA LEU A 34 -5.04 1.22 1.50
C LEU A 34 -6.30 0.82 0.72
N LYS A 35 -7.39 1.58 0.90
CA LYS A 35 -8.62 1.43 0.10
C LYS A 35 -8.41 2.09 -1.27
N VAL A 36 -7.61 1.47 -2.13
CA VAL A 36 -7.34 1.96 -3.50
C VAL A 36 -8.62 2.00 -4.36
N ILE A 37 -9.65 1.23 -4.00
CA ILE A 37 -10.83 1.02 -4.87
C ILE A 37 -11.91 2.11 -4.72
N ASN A 38 -11.87 2.94 -3.68
CA ASN A 38 -12.81 4.06 -3.60
C ASN A 38 -12.30 5.18 -4.50
N GLY A 39 -12.63 5.05 -5.80
CA GLY A 39 -12.26 5.85 -6.97
C GLY A 39 -12.54 7.36 -6.91
N GLY A 40 -12.23 8.01 -5.79
CA GLY A 40 -12.34 9.45 -5.65
C GLY A 40 -11.16 10.18 -6.27
N PRO A 41 -11.32 11.49 -6.59
CA PRO A 41 -10.24 12.36 -7.08
C PRO A 41 -8.97 12.32 -6.20
N ALA A 42 -9.14 12.00 -4.92
CA ALA A 42 -8.07 11.84 -3.97
C ALA A 42 -7.01 10.82 -4.40
N LEU A 43 -7.36 9.76 -5.16
CA LEU A 43 -6.37 8.78 -5.64
C LEU A 43 -5.21 9.45 -6.36
N PHE A 44 -5.50 10.32 -7.34
CA PHE A 44 -4.49 10.97 -8.18
C PHE A 44 -3.58 11.94 -7.42
N PHE A 45 -4.04 12.47 -6.28
CA PHE A 45 -3.30 13.45 -5.49
C PHE A 45 -2.83 12.90 -4.13
N THR A 46 -2.98 11.60 -3.90
CA THR A 46 -2.42 10.99 -2.68
C THR A 46 -0.90 10.80 -2.83
N PRO A 47 -0.13 10.90 -1.73
CA PRO A 47 1.27 10.48 -1.71
C PRO A 47 1.48 9.05 -2.23
N ALA A 48 0.48 8.19 -2.11
CA ALA A 48 0.50 6.84 -2.66
C ALA A 48 0.54 6.83 -4.19
N TYR A 49 -0.13 7.75 -4.89
CA TYR A 49 -0.04 7.84 -6.34
C TYR A 49 1.34 8.28 -6.79
N TYR A 50 1.92 9.30 -6.15
CA TYR A 50 3.30 9.70 -6.43
C TYR A 50 4.28 8.55 -6.21
N LEU A 51 4.13 7.83 -5.11
CA LEU A 51 4.96 6.65 -4.84
C LEU A 51 4.79 5.55 -5.90
N ALA A 52 3.62 5.45 -6.55
CA ALA A 52 3.40 4.45 -7.61
C ALA A 52 4.20 4.78 -8.88
N TRP A 53 4.57 6.05 -9.08
CA TRP A 53 5.43 6.48 -10.17
C TRP A 53 6.91 6.36 -9.82
N VAL A 54 7.28 6.61 -8.56
CA VAL A 54 8.68 6.58 -8.12
C VAL A 54 9.03 5.33 -7.30
N TRP A 55 8.23 4.26 -7.42
CA TRP A 55 8.36 3.04 -6.63
C TRP A 55 9.75 2.38 -6.68
N PRO A 56 10.55 2.46 -7.76
CA PRO A 56 11.90 1.89 -7.74
C PRO A 56 12.79 2.52 -6.66
N LEU A 57 12.53 3.78 -6.29
CA LEU A 57 13.23 4.44 -5.19
C LEU A 57 12.95 3.80 -3.84
N ALA A 58 11.85 3.04 -3.70
CA ALA A 58 11.51 2.35 -2.45
C ALA A 58 12.50 1.23 -2.09
N PHE A 59 13.29 0.75 -3.05
CA PHE A 59 14.37 -0.22 -2.76
C PHE A 59 15.68 0.44 -2.34
N VAL A 60 15.88 1.70 -2.70
CA VAL A 60 17.13 2.43 -2.49
C VAL A 60 17.03 3.32 -1.26
N LEU A 61 15.88 3.96 -1.04
CA LEU A 61 15.69 4.92 0.05
C LEU A 61 15.17 4.22 1.32
N PRO A 62 15.94 4.21 2.43
CA PRO A 62 15.55 3.52 3.66
C PRO A 62 14.20 3.96 4.22
N ASN A 63 13.91 5.27 4.16
CA ASN A 63 12.65 5.85 4.62
C ASN A 63 11.42 5.38 3.82
N LEU A 64 11.63 4.90 2.59
CA LEU A 64 10.58 4.30 1.78
C LEU A 64 10.50 2.79 2.00
N LYS A 65 11.63 2.12 2.18
CA LYS A 65 11.67 0.69 2.46
C LYS A 65 10.97 0.37 3.79
N ASP A 66 11.36 1.07 4.85
CA ASP A 66 10.90 0.86 6.22
C ASP A 66 10.48 2.18 6.87
N PRO A 67 9.32 2.72 6.47
CA PRO A 67 8.84 3.99 6.98
C PRO A 67 8.46 3.93 8.46
N THR A 68 8.74 4.99 9.20
CA THR A 68 8.23 5.14 10.57
C THR A 68 6.70 5.15 10.58
N PRO A 69 6.03 4.49 11.55
CA PRO A 69 4.57 4.52 11.61
C PRO A 69 4.05 5.95 11.83
N CYS A 70 2.97 6.31 11.14
CA CYS A 70 2.35 7.62 11.32
C CYS A 70 1.62 7.69 12.68
N THR A 71 1.49 8.91 13.20
CA THR A 71 0.87 9.22 14.50
C THR A 71 -0.51 9.87 14.36
N HIS A 72 -1.10 9.86 13.17
CA HIS A 72 -2.46 10.38 12.95
C HIS A 72 -3.48 9.54 13.73
N VAL A 73 -4.32 10.20 14.53
CA VAL A 73 -5.32 9.58 15.42
C VAL A 73 -6.20 8.58 14.67
N ALA A 74 -6.71 8.96 13.50
CA ALA A 74 -7.55 8.09 12.67
C ALA A 74 -6.87 6.76 12.30
N HIS A 75 -5.55 6.77 12.03
CA HIS A 75 -4.80 5.56 11.72
C HIS A 75 -4.42 4.76 12.98
N ILE A 76 -4.24 5.42 14.13
CA ILE A 76 -4.04 4.75 15.42
C ILE A 76 -5.30 3.95 15.77
N GLU A 77 -6.47 4.58 15.74
CA GLU A 77 -7.75 3.92 16.03
C GLU A 77 -8.08 2.80 15.04
N ALA A 78 -7.78 3.01 13.75
CA ALA A 78 -8.00 1.99 12.74
C ALA A 78 -7.07 0.77 12.93
N ARG A 79 -5.79 0.97 13.31
CA ARG A 79 -4.89 -0.12 13.70
C ARG A 79 -5.42 -0.89 14.90
N ALA A 80 -5.84 -0.19 15.96
CA ALA A 80 -6.38 -0.81 17.16
C ALA A 80 -7.59 -1.70 16.83
N ARG A 81 -8.51 -1.21 15.99
CA ARG A 81 -9.67 -2.00 15.52
C ARG A 81 -9.27 -3.25 14.73
N ILE A 82 -8.27 -3.14 13.84
CA ILE A 82 -7.78 -4.28 13.06
C ILE A 82 -7.12 -5.32 13.97
N ASN A 83 -6.30 -4.89 14.94
CA ASN A 83 -5.64 -5.78 15.88
C ASN A 83 -6.66 -6.52 16.75
N ALA A 84 -7.66 -5.82 17.29
CA ALA A 84 -8.74 -6.44 18.05
C ALA A 84 -9.51 -7.49 17.23
N ALA A 85 -9.82 -7.18 15.96
CA ALA A 85 -10.48 -8.14 15.08
C ALA A 85 -9.60 -9.37 14.78
N ALA A 86 -8.29 -9.18 14.62
CA ALA A 86 -7.35 -10.28 14.41
C ALA A 86 -7.23 -11.18 15.66
N GLU A 87 -7.15 -10.59 16.85
CA GLU A 87 -7.13 -11.33 18.12
C GLU A 87 -8.41 -12.15 18.33
N MET A 88 -9.58 -11.57 18.02
CA MET A 88 -10.85 -12.31 18.07
C MET A 88 -10.87 -13.49 17.09
N TYR A 89 -10.39 -13.29 15.86
CA TYR A 89 -10.31 -14.36 14.86
C TYR A 89 -9.34 -15.47 15.30
N GLU A 90 -8.19 -15.12 15.88
CA GLU A 90 -7.25 -16.08 16.42
C GLU A 90 -7.82 -16.85 17.62
N ALA A 91 -8.53 -16.17 18.51
CA ALA A 91 -9.21 -16.81 19.64
C ALA A 91 -10.27 -17.80 19.17
N GLU A 92 -11.08 -17.43 18.17
CA GLU A 92 -12.08 -18.31 17.56
C GLU A 92 -11.43 -19.50 16.85
N ARG A 93 -10.34 -19.27 16.11
CA ARG A 93 -9.58 -20.34 15.44
C ARG A 93 -8.99 -21.35 16.43
N ARG A 94 -8.59 -20.92 17.63
CA ARG A 94 -8.06 -21.81 18.69
C ARG A 94 -9.16 -22.63 19.41
N ARG A 95 -10.44 -22.26 19.27
CA ARG A 95 -11.58 -22.97 19.88
C ARG A 95 -12.12 -24.12 19.01
N ARG A 96 -11.70 -24.19 17.74
CA ARG A 96 -12.07 -25.25 16.79
C ARG A 96 -11.01 -26.32 16.75
#